data_AF-A0A2N9LRW4-F1
#
_entry.id   AF-A0A2N9LRW4-F1
#
_cell.length_a   1.000
_cell.length_b   1.000
_cell.length_c   1.000
_cell.angle_alpha   90.00
_cell.angle_beta   90.00
_cell.angle_gamma   90.00
#
_symmetry.space_group_name_H-M   'P 1'
#
loop_
_entity.id
_entity.type
_entity.pdbx_description
1 polymer ?
#
loop_
_entity_poly.entity_id
_entity_poly.type
_entity_poly.pdbx_seq_one_letter_code
_entity_poly.pdbx_strand_id
1 'polypeptide(L)'
;MPDLTIRNVSKDVHKLLLESAKVHNRSLNKEIVSILTSEADLTVRGLEFARTFPMQRRIGGGARKRSRIPRRKILLGRTGI
;
A
#
# COMPACT_ATOMS: atom_id res chain seq x y z
N MET A 1 -16.35 6.06 23.62
CA MET A 1 -15.22 6.04 22.68
C MET A 1 -14.10 6.85 23.31
N PRO A 2 -12.83 6.46 23.18
CA PRO A 2 -11.74 7.36 23.54
C PRO A 2 -11.84 8.65 22.70
N ASP A 3 -11.59 9.80 23.32
CA ASP A 3 -11.62 11.08 22.63
C ASP A 3 -10.39 11.20 21.73
N LEU A 4 -10.62 11.28 20.41
CA LEU A 4 -9.58 11.44 19.40
C LEU A 4 -9.67 12.83 18.80
N THR A 5 -8.59 13.59 18.92
CA THR A 5 -8.46 14.90 18.24
C THR A 5 -7.51 14.77 17.06
N ILE A 6 -8.04 14.96 15.84
CA ILE A 6 -7.24 14.98 14.62
C ILE A 6 -6.85 16.43 14.33
N ARG A 7 -5.54 16.72 14.33
CA ARG A 7 -5.00 18.04 14.04
C ARG A 7 -4.50 18.12 12.60
N ASN A 8 -4.35 19.35 12.09
CA ASN A 8 -3.79 19.62 10.75
C ASN A 8 -4.56 18.97 9.59
N VAL A 9 -5.87 18.88 9.71
CA VAL A 9 -6.73 18.44 8.59
C VAL A 9 -6.76 19.53 7.54
N SER A 10 -6.46 19.18 6.29
CA SER A 10 -6.58 20.12 5.17
C SER A 10 -8.01 20.65 5.05
N LYS A 11 -8.16 21.92 4.68
CA LYS A 11 -9.47 22.55 4.49
C LYS A 11 -10.33 21.80 3.47
N ASP A 12 -9.72 21.27 2.42
CA ASP A 12 -10.42 20.55 1.36
C ASP A 12 -10.97 19.21 1.88
N VAL A 13 -10.17 18.48 2.66
CA VAL A 13 -10.59 17.23 3.30
C VAL A 13 -11.71 17.49 4.29
N HIS A 14 -11.60 18.55 5.09
CA HIS A 14 -12.68 18.95 6.02
C HIS A 14 -13.98 19.29 5.28
N LYS A 15 -13.90 19.99 4.15
CA LYS A 15 -15.07 20.31 3.31
C LYS A 15 -15.72 19.06 2.75
N LEU A 16 -14.94 18.14 2.19
CA LEU A 16 -15.43 16.85 1.68
C LEU A 16 -16.14 16.04 2.77
N LEU A 17 -15.56 15.97 3.98
CA LEU A 17 -16.19 15.26 5.11
C LEU A 17 -17.51 15.91 5.54
N LEU A 18 -17.60 17.25 5.53
CA LEU A 18 -18.85 17.95 5.80
C LEU A 18 -19.92 17.69 4.74
N GLU A 19 -19.54 17.64 3.47
CA GLU A 19 -20.46 17.30 2.37
C GLU A 19 -20.95 15.85 2.50
N SER A 20 -20.05 14.91 2.76
CA SER A 20 -20.40 13.50 3.03
C SER A 20 -21.38 13.36 4.21
N ALA A 21 -21.10 14.04 5.32
CA ALA A 21 -21.95 14.02 6.51
C ALA A 21 -23.38 14.55 6.22
N LYS A 22 -23.51 15.57 5.36
CA LYS A 22 -24.82 16.08 4.92
C LYS A 22 -25.57 15.06 4.06
N VAL A 23 -24.90 14.43 3.11
CA VAL A 23 -25.50 13.40 2.25
C VAL A 23 -26.07 12.24 3.08
N HIS A 24 -25.35 11.85 4.15
CA HIS A 24 -25.79 10.76 5.03
C HIS A 24 -26.69 11.20 6.19
N ASN A 25 -27.08 12.49 6.27
CA ASN A 25 -27.88 13.05 7.37
C ASN A 25 -27.31 12.73 8.77
N ARG A 26 -26.00 12.89 8.94
CA ARG A 26 -25.28 12.61 10.20
C ARG A 26 -24.43 13.79 10.62
N SER A 27 -24.02 13.80 11.89
CA SER A 27 -23.01 14.75 12.36
C SER A 27 -21.64 14.35 11.81
N LEU A 28 -20.75 15.34 11.64
CA LEU A 28 -19.39 15.14 11.15
C LEU A 28 -18.65 14.06 11.95
N ASN A 29 -18.76 14.07 13.27
CA ASN A 29 -18.13 13.06 14.12
C ASN A 29 -18.69 11.65 13.86
N LYS A 30 -20.01 11.51 13.68
CA LYS A 30 -20.62 10.21 13.35
C LYS A 30 -20.18 9.71 11.98
N GLU A 31 -20.01 10.62 11.03
CA GLU A 31 -19.52 10.29 9.69
C GLU A 31 -18.08 9.79 9.73
N ILE A 32 -17.19 10.50 10.42
CA ILE A 32 -15.78 10.09 10.59
C ILE A 32 -15.70 8.71 11.25
N VAL A 33 -16.49 8.47 12.30
CA VAL A 33 -16.54 7.16 12.96
C VAL A 33 -17.02 6.09 11.99
N SER A 34 -18.08 6.36 11.21
CA SER A 34 -18.62 5.41 10.22
C SER A 34 -17.56 5.01 9.18
N ILE A 35 -16.80 5.98 8.67
CA ILE A 35 -15.71 5.73 7.70
C ILE A 35 -14.63 4.86 8.33
N LEU A 36 -14.14 5.24 9.52
CA LEU A 36 -13.10 4.48 10.23
C LEU A 36 -13.54 3.06 10.56
N THR A 37 -14.80 2.85 10.95
CA THR A 37 -15.33 1.50 11.19
C THR A 37 -15.43 0.68 9.90
N SER A 38 -15.83 1.30 8.79
CA SER A 38 -15.95 0.61 7.51
C SER A 38 -14.58 0.17 6.97
N GLU A 39 -13.56 1.02 7.12
CA GLU A 39 -12.17 0.66 6.77
C GLU A 39 -11.62 -0.43 7.68
N ALA A 40 -11.89 -0.38 8.99
CA ALA A 40 -11.50 -1.42 9.92
C ALA A 40 -12.12 -2.77 9.54
N ASP A 41 -13.41 -2.79 9.22
CA ASP A 41 -14.13 -4.00 8.82
C ASP A 41 -13.58 -4.58 7.51
N LEU A 42 -13.26 -3.74 6.52
CA LEU A 42 -12.63 -4.18 5.28
C LEU A 42 -11.23 -4.77 5.53
N THR A 43 -10.47 -4.16 6.44
CA THR A 43 -9.13 -4.64 6.82
C THR A 43 -9.22 -5.98 7.54
N VAL A 44 -10.16 -6.13 8.47
CA VAL A 44 -10.42 -7.38 9.18
C VAL A 44 -10.86 -8.47 8.21
N ARG A 45 -11.81 -8.19 7.31
CA ARG A 45 -12.26 -9.13 6.28
C ARG A 45 -11.12 -9.52 5.33
N GLY A 46 -10.27 -8.58 4.93
CA GLY A 46 -9.09 -8.85 4.11
C GLY A 46 -8.07 -9.76 4.82
N LEU A 47 -7.85 -9.54 6.12
CA LEU A 47 -6.99 -10.39 6.96
C LEU A 47 -7.60 -11.78 7.18
N GLU A 48 -8.91 -11.88 7.40
CA GLU A 48 -9.62 -13.16 7.51
C GLU A 48 -9.58 -13.93 6.19
N PHE A 49 -9.76 -13.25 5.05
CA PHE A 49 -9.61 -13.84 3.73
C PHE A 49 -8.18 -14.35 3.48
N ALA A 50 -7.16 -13.56 3.84
CA ALA A 50 -5.76 -13.96 3.74
C ALA A 50 -5.39 -15.14 4.66
N ARG A 51 -6.09 -15.31 5.79
CA ARG A 51 -5.93 -16.44 6.72
C ARG A 51 -6.67 -17.69 6.25
N THR A 52 -7.85 -17.54 5.66
CA THR A 52 -8.70 -18.65 5.19
C THR A 52 -8.26 -19.20 3.83
N PHE A 53 -7.69 -18.37 2.97
CA PHE A 53 -7.06 -18.79 1.73
C PHE A 53 -5.55 -18.59 1.84
N PRO A 54 -4.78 -19.56 2.39
CA PRO A 54 -3.34 -19.51 2.30
C PRO A 54 -3.02 -19.50 0.81
N MET A 55 -2.55 -18.34 0.32
CA MET A 55 -2.03 -18.22 -1.03
C MET A 55 -0.98 -19.31 -1.15
N GLN A 56 -1.28 -20.36 -1.91
CA GLN A 56 -0.32 -21.42 -2.17
C GLN A 56 0.83 -20.72 -2.87
N ARG A 57 1.89 -20.40 -2.10
CA ARG A 57 3.17 -19.98 -2.64
C ARG A 57 3.50 -21.06 -3.65
N ARG A 58 3.34 -20.76 -4.94
CA ARG A 58 3.98 -21.54 -6.00
C ARG A 58 5.46 -21.38 -5.74
N ILE A 59 6.01 -22.30 -4.94
CA ILE A 59 7.44 -22.56 -4.87
C ILE A 59 7.75 -23.18 -6.24
N GLY A 60 7.96 -22.31 -7.22
CA GLY A 60 8.17 -22.70 -8.59
C GLY A 60 8.84 -21.55 -9.32
N GLY A 61 10.18 -21.59 -9.42
CA GLY A 61 10.86 -20.72 -10.36
C GLY A 61 12.29 -20.34 -10.03
N GLY A 62 13.18 -21.32 -9.89
CA GLY A 62 14.55 -21.24 -10.41
C GLY A 62 15.47 -20.15 -9.86
N ALA A 63 16.41 -20.57 -9.01
CA ALA A 63 17.70 -19.91 -8.89
C ALA A 63 18.38 -19.84 -10.27
N ARG A 64 18.21 -18.74 -11.01
CA ARG A 64 19.10 -18.42 -12.12
C ARG A 64 20.46 -18.09 -11.51
N LYS A 65 21.34 -19.11 -11.45
CA LYS A 65 22.77 -18.90 -11.37
C LYS A 65 23.13 -17.92 -12.50
N ARG A 66 23.38 -16.66 -12.16
CA ARG A 66 24.12 -15.75 -13.03
C ARG A 66 25.54 -16.30 -13.08
N SER A 67 25.78 -17.25 -13.98
CA SER A 67 27.14 -17.64 -14.34
C SER A 67 27.83 -16.39 -14.87
N ARG A 68 28.99 -16.11 -14.26
CA ARG A 68 29.93 -15.05 -14.60
C ARG A 68 29.97 -14.77 -16.09
N ILE A 69 29.61 -13.55 -16.48
CA ILE A 69 30.18 -12.94 -17.69
C ILE A 69 31.67 -12.72 -17.38
N PRO A 70 32.61 -13.41 -18.04
CA PRO A 70 34.01 -13.09 -17.85
C PRO A 70 34.27 -11.69 -18.43
N ARG A 71 34.96 -10.90 -17.62
CA ARG A 71 35.45 -9.56 -17.92
C ARG A 71 36.30 -9.55 -19.19
N ARG A 72 36.08 -8.54 -20.02
CA ARG A 72 37.04 -7.83 -20.88
C ARG A 72 38.29 -8.63 -21.33
N LYS A 73 38.42 -8.79 -22.65
CA LYS A 73 39.62 -8.30 -23.34
C LYS A 73 39.18 -7.32 -24.43
N ILE A 74 39.02 -6.06 -24.03
CA ILE A 74 39.13 -4.95 -24.98
C ILE A 74 40.63 -4.87 -25.28
N LEU A 75 41.03 -5.31 -26.47
CA LEU A 75 42.39 -5.14 -26.95
C LEU A 75 42.53 -3.68 -27.37
N LEU A 76 42.91 -2.82 -26.42
CA LEU A 76 43.34 -1.45 -26.72
C LEU A 76 44.84 -1.50 -27.06
N GLY A 77 45.15 -1.29 -28.34
CA GLY A 77 46.32 -0.59 -28.88
C GLY A 77 47.74 -1.06 -28.54
N ARG A 78 48.52 -1.39 -29.59
CA ARG A 78 49.95 -1.03 -29.76
C ARG A 78 50.19 -0.89 -31.28
N THR A 79 50.35 0.28 -31.90
CA THR A 79 51.56 1.13 -32.05
C THR A 79 52.84 0.41 -32.48
N GLY A 80 53.37 0.80 -33.65
CA GLY A 80 54.75 0.65 -34.17
C GLY A 80 55.06 -0.71 -34.80
N ILE A 81 55.60 -0.86 -36.00
CA ILE A 81 56.44 0.00 -36.89
C ILE A 81 56.05 -0.29 -38.34
#